data_AF-A0A7X7GU80-F1
#
_entry.id   AF-A0A7X7GU80-F1
#
_cell.length_a   1.000
_cell.length_b   1.000
_cell.length_c   1.000
_cell.angle_alpha   90.00
_cell.angle_beta   90.00
_cell.angle_gamma   90.00
#
_symmetry.space_group_name_H-M   'P 1'
#
loop_
_entity.id
_entity.type
_entity.pdbx_description
1 polymer ?
#
loop_
_entity_poly.entity_id
_entity_poly.type
_entity_poly.pdbx_seq_one_letter_code
_entity_poly.pdbx_strand_id
1 'polypeptide(L)'
;MKRAPLARDGAPLGPVWLRLGWGALLVGVGLLWLLPYLWMVVTSLKTLPEIVRAPTTPLPSGLSFEAYAAALEAMPFAHYLWNTTLMALLIAALQIAVALPAAYCLAKLQFRFRTAAFLLVVATLAVPA
;
A
#
# COMPACT_ATOMS: atom_id res chain seq x y z
N MET A 1 -20.68 38.11 -15.35
CA MET A 1 -19.65 37.58 -14.42
C MET A 1 -20.02 37.96 -13.00
N LYS A 2 -20.65 37.06 -12.23
CA LYS A 2 -21.07 37.26 -10.83
C LYS A 2 -20.19 36.34 -9.98
N ARG A 3 -19.26 36.88 -9.18
CA ARG A 3 -18.38 36.08 -8.32
C ARG A 3 -19.24 35.49 -7.19
N ALA A 4 -19.32 34.16 -7.11
CA ALA A 4 -19.92 33.47 -5.98
C ALA A 4 -19.02 33.71 -4.74
N PRO A 5 -19.58 34.12 -3.59
CA PRO A 5 -18.81 34.25 -2.37
C PRO A 5 -18.42 32.85 -1.88
N LEU A 6 -17.12 32.65 -1.67
CA LEU A 6 -16.56 31.47 -1.02
C LEU A 6 -16.95 31.50 0.46
N ALA A 7 -18.15 31.02 0.77
CA ALA A 7 -18.50 30.61 2.12
C ALA A 7 -17.69 29.34 2.42
N ARG A 8 -16.47 29.52 2.95
CA ARG A 8 -15.85 28.49 3.77
C ARG A 8 -16.64 28.48 5.07
N ASP A 9 -17.69 27.69 5.08
CA ASP A 9 -18.42 27.35 6.30
C ASP A 9 -17.39 26.79 7.29
N GLY A 10 -17.04 27.61 8.27
CA GLY A 10 -16.26 27.22 9.43
C GLY A 10 -17.11 26.29 10.27
N ALA A 11 -17.26 25.04 9.82
CA ALA A 11 -17.82 23.97 10.62
C ALA A 11 -17.14 24.06 12.00
N PRO A 12 -17.92 24.16 13.10
CA PRO A 12 -17.35 24.33 14.42
C PRO A 12 -16.36 23.20 14.63
N LEU A 13 -15.08 23.54 14.77
CA LEU A 13 -14.05 22.59 15.11
C LEU A 13 -14.54 21.92 16.38
N GLY A 14 -14.93 20.64 16.28
CA GLY A 14 -15.50 19.90 17.40
C GLY A 14 -14.60 20.01 18.64
N PRO A 15 -15.13 19.74 19.83
CA PRO A 15 -14.41 19.95 21.08
C PRO A 15 -12.99 19.37 21.03
N VAL A 16 -11.99 20.11 21.51
CA VAL A 16 -10.57 19.72 21.42
C VAL A 16 -10.32 18.32 21.96
N TRP A 17 -11.05 17.91 23.00
CA TRP A 17 -10.96 16.57 23.59
C TRP A 17 -11.42 15.44 22.64
N LEU A 18 -12.41 15.68 21.77
CA LEU A 18 -12.82 14.71 20.74
C LEU A 18 -11.73 14.52 19.70
N ARG A 19 -11.01 15.59 19.33
CA ARG A 19 -9.90 15.52 18.36
C ARG A 19 -8.69 14.79 18.96
N LEU A 20 -8.40 15.03 20.23
CA LEU A 20 -7.36 14.31 20.97
C LEU A 20 -7.71 12.83 21.14
N GLY A 21 -8.96 12.51 21.47
CA GLY A 21 -9.45 11.13 21.55
C GLY A 21 -9.35 10.38 20.22
N TRP A 22 -9.77 11.02 19.13
CA TRP A 22 -9.62 10.45 17.77
C TRP A 22 -8.16 10.30 17.35
N GLY A 23 -7.32 11.29 17.68
CA GLY A 23 -5.87 11.21 17.43
C GLY A 23 -5.22 10.04 18.16
N ALA A 24 -5.51 9.89 19.45
CA ALA A 24 -5.01 8.78 20.26
C ALA A 24 -5.50 7.41 19.72
N LEU A 25 -6.76 7.32 19.30
CA LEU A 25 -7.31 6.11 18.69
C LEU A 25 -6.60 5.75 17.39
N LEU A 26 -6.41 6.71 16.48
CA LEU A 26 -5.70 6.50 15.21
C LEU A 26 -4.25 6.06 15.42
N VAL A 27 -3.55 6.68 16.38
CA VAL A 27 -2.19 6.30 16.74
C VAL A 27 -2.17 4.88 17.33
N GLY A 28 -3.10 4.55 18.23
CA GLY A 28 -3.21 3.22 18.83
C GLY A 28 -3.46 2.13 17.79
N VAL A 29 -4.39 2.36 16.87
CA VAL A 29 -4.64 1.44 15.74
C VAL A 29 -3.41 1.35 14.85
N GLY A 30 -2.78 2.47 14.49
CA GLY A 30 -1.55 2.47 13.70
C GLY A 30 -0.44 1.64 14.33
N LEU A 31 -0.23 1.73 15.64
CA LEU A 31 0.75 0.93 16.37
C LEU A 31 0.40 -0.57 16.33
N LEU A 32 -0.87 -0.93 16.47
CA LEU A 32 -1.33 -2.31 16.36
C LEU A 32 -1.01 -2.90 14.98
N TRP A 33 -1.21 -2.12 13.91
CA TRP A 33 -0.88 -2.51 12.54
C TRP A 33 0.64 -2.66 12.30
N LEU A 34 1.47 -1.97 13.07
CA LEU A 34 2.94 -2.07 12.97
C LEU A 34 3.51 -3.30 13.68
N LEU A 35 2.79 -3.93 14.61
CA LEU A 35 3.25 -5.11 15.34
C LEU A 35 3.80 -6.25 14.46
N PRO A 36 3.10 -6.72 13.40
CA PRO A 36 3.64 -7.78 12.54
C PRO A 36 4.93 -7.35 11.83
N TYR A 37 5.07 -6.08 11.46
CA TYR A 37 6.29 -5.57 10.83
C TYR A 37 7.46 -5.48 11.82
N LEU A 38 7.19 -5.06 13.06
CA LEU A 38 8.18 -5.10 14.13
C LEU A 38 8.63 -6.54 14.39
N TRP A 39 7.70 -7.49 14.39
CA TRP A 39 8.02 -8.90 14.50
C TRP A 39 8.92 -9.37 13.35
N MET A 40 8.60 -9.00 12.10
CA MET A 40 9.43 -9.33 10.93
C MET A 40 10.87 -8.81 11.08
N VAL A 41 11.05 -7.54 11.48
CA VAL A 41 12.37 -6.93 11.68
C VAL A 41 13.15 -7.62 12.80
N VAL A 42 12.50 -7.93 13.92
CA VAL A 42 13.17 -8.65 15.01
C VAL A 42 13.58 -10.05 14.55
N THR A 43 12.70 -10.77 13.85
CA THR A 43 13.01 -12.12 13.35
C THR A 43 14.11 -12.14 12.29
N SER A 44 14.22 -11.10 11.44
CA SER A 44 15.25 -11.04 10.41
C SER A 44 16.66 -10.80 10.96
N LEU A 45 16.77 -10.33 12.21
CA LEU A 45 18.03 -10.10 12.90
C LEU A 45 18.48 -11.29 13.78
N LYS A 46 17.66 -12.34 13.88
CA LYS A 46 17.98 -13.56 14.65
C LYS A 46 18.82 -14.53 13.83
N THR A 47 19.59 -15.36 14.52
CA THR A 47 20.31 -16.47 13.88
C THR A 47 19.36 -17.65 13.58
N LEU A 48 19.67 -18.46 12.58
CA LEU A 48 18.86 -19.66 12.25
C LEU A 48 18.73 -20.63 13.45
N PRO A 49 19.79 -20.96 14.22
CA PRO A 49 19.67 -21.83 15.38
C PRO A 49 18.77 -21.25 16.48
N GLU A 50 18.74 -19.92 16.63
CA GLU A 50 17.89 -19.23 17.60
C GLU A 50 16.41 -19.28 17.22
N ILE A 51 16.10 -19.06 15.93
CA ILE A 51 14.73 -19.18 15.41
C ILE A 51 14.20 -20.61 15.61
N VAL A 52 15.03 -21.63 15.36
CA VAL A 52 14.64 -23.04 15.48
C VAL A 52 14.46 -23.46 16.94
N ARG A 53 15.31 -22.98 17.86
CA ARG A 53 15.24 -23.35 19.28
C ARG A 53 14.18 -22.60 20.06
N ALA A 54 13.96 -21.32 19.76
CA ALA A 54 13.08 -20.45 20.54
C ALA A 54 12.28 -19.49 19.63
N PRO A 55 11.29 -20.00 18.87
CA PRO A 55 10.59 -19.23 17.83
C PRO A 55 9.75 -18.07 18.38
N THR A 56 9.30 -18.14 19.64
CA THR A 56 8.40 -17.14 20.25
C THR A 56 9.13 -16.02 21.00
N THR A 57 10.46 -16.02 21.02
CA THR A 57 11.23 -15.00 21.78
C THR A 57 11.03 -13.62 21.12
N PRO A 58 10.52 -12.60 21.82
CA PRO A 58 10.22 -11.30 21.19
C PRO A 58 11.46 -10.45 20.93
N LEU A 59 12.59 -10.73 21.57
CA LEU A 59 13.87 -10.04 21.37
C LEU A 59 14.96 -11.03 20.92
N PRO A 60 15.89 -10.61 20.06
CA PRO A 60 17.05 -11.42 19.70
C PRO A 60 18.07 -11.44 20.85
N SER A 61 18.75 -12.56 21.03
CA SER A 61 19.87 -12.74 21.97
C SER A 61 21.14 -12.00 21.52
N GLY A 62 21.28 -11.76 20.22
CA GLY A 62 22.31 -10.92 19.60
C GLY A 62 21.88 -10.46 18.22
N LEU A 63 22.43 -9.34 17.74
CA LEU A 63 22.17 -8.84 16.39
C LEU A 63 23.00 -9.65 15.38
N SER A 64 22.34 -10.39 14.50
CA SER A 64 22.99 -11.10 13.40
C SER A 64 22.57 -10.53 12.05
N PHE A 65 23.56 -10.37 11.16
CA PHE A 65 23.36 -10.00 9.76
C PHE A 65 23.69 -11.14 8.80
N GLU A 66 23.98 -12.33 9.34
CA GLU A 66 24.38 -13.51 8.55
C GLU A 66 23.31 -13.92 7.55
N ALA A 67 22.03 -13.83 7.93
CA ALA A 67 20.90 -14.10 7.04
C ALA A 67 20.88 -13.16 5.82
N TYR A 68 21.28 -11.90 5.98
CA TYR A 68 21.34 -10.94 4.87
C TYR A 68 22.52 -11.23 3.94
N ALA A 69 23.70 -11.55 4.49
CA ALA A 69 24.86 -11.94 3.69
C ALA A 69 24.57 -13.21 2.89
N ALA A 70 24.03 -14.24 3.54
CA ALA A 70 23.63 -15.48 2.88
C ALA A 70 22.57 -15.25 1.79
N ALA A 71 21.59 -14.37 2.02
CA ALA A 71 20.56 -14.04 1.03
C ALA A 71 21.14 -13.30 -0.20
N LEU A 72 22.10 -12.40 0.00
CA LEU A 72 22.77 -11.67 -1.07
C LEU A 72 23.69 -12.56 -1.90
N GLU A 73 24.28 -13.61 -1.30
CA GLU A 73 25.10 -14.60 -2.00
C GLU A 73 24.24 -15.67 -2.71
N ALA A 74 23.16 -16.12 -2.07
CA ALA A 74 22.33 -17.21 -2.59
C ALA A 74 21.52 -16.82 -3.84
N MET A 75 21.22 -15.53 -4.02
CA MET A 75 20.35 -15.05 -5.09
C MET A 75 20.87 -13.75 -5.70
N PRO A 76 20.73 -13.54 -7.02
CA PRO A 76 21.06 -12.27 -7.67
C PRO A 76 20.02 -11.20 -7.31
N PHE A 77 20.02 -10.75 -6.06
CA PHE A 77 19.01 -9.85 -5.48
C PHE A 77 18.84 -8.56 -6.28
N ALA A 78 19.94 -7.96 -6.73
CA ALA A 78 19.92 -6.77 -7.56
C ALA A 78 19.20 -6.99 -8.90
N HIS A 79 19.33 -8.17 -9.50
CA HIS A 79 18.65 -8.51 -10.75
C HIS A 79 17.14 -8.68 -10.53
N TYR A 80 16.73 -9.34 -9.43
CA TYR A 80 15.31 -9.44 -9.09
C TYR A 80 14.68 -8.08 -8.77
N LEU A 81 15.38 -7.22 -8.03
CA LEU A 81 14.93 -5.87 -7.73
C LEU A 81 14.78 -5.04 -9.03
N TRP A 82 15.74 -5.14 -9.93
CA TRP A 82 15.69 -4.45 -11.21
C TRP A 82 14.53 -4.94 -12.08
N ASN A 83 14.38 -6.25 -12.23
CA ASN A 83 13.32 -6.83 -13.05
C ASN A 83 11.93 -6.45 -12.52
N THR A 84 11.69 -6.58 -11.21
CA THR A 84 10.40 -6.23 -10.61
C THR A 84 10.10 -4.75 -10.69
N THR A 85 11.09 -3.88 -10.47
CA THR A 85 10.94 -2.43 -10.64
C THR A 85 10.62 -2.06 -12.08
N LEU A 86 11.37 -2.62 -13.04
CA LEU A 86 11.13 -2.39 -14.46
C LEU A 86 9.75 -2.87 -14.89
N MET A 87 9.34 -4.07 -14.47
CA MET A 87 8.00 -4.58 -14.74
C MET A 87 6.92 -3.70 -14.13
N ALA A 88 7.05 -3.29 -12.87
CA ALA A 88 6.06 -2.43 -12.21
C ALA A 88 5.91 -1.09 -12.94
N LEU A 89 7.03 -0.46 -13.36
CA LEU A 89 7.01 0.79 -14.10
C LEU A 89 6.38 0.64 -15.49
N LEU A 90 6.75 -0.41 -16.24
CA LEU A 90 6.20 -0.67 -17.56
C LEU A 90 4.70 -0.97 -17.49
N ILE A 91 4.27 -1.80 -16.54
CA ILE A 91 2.85 -2.12 -16.33
C ILE A 91 2.08 -0.86 -15.97
N ALA A 92 2.57 -0.06 -15.01
CA ALA A 92 1.93 1.20 -14.62
C ALA A 92 1.83 2.18 -15.79
N ALA A 93 2.90 2.35 -16.58
CA ALA A 93 2.93 3.23 -17.74
C ALA A 93 1.93 2.80 -18.81
N LEU A 94 1.91 1.50 -19.15
CA LEU A 94 0.96 0.94 -20.13
C LEU A 94 -0.48 1.06 -19.61
N GLN A 95 -0.71 0.79 -18.34
CA GLN A 95 -2.03 0.91 -17.73
C GLN A 95 -2.52 2.36 -17.77
N ILE A 96 -1.68 3.34 -17.46
CA ILE A 96 -2.02 4.76 -17.57
C ILE A 96 -2.31 5.14 -19.03
N ALA A 97 -1.46 4.71 -19.97
CA ALA A 97 -1.60 5.03 -21.38
C ALA A 97 -2.91 4.50 -21.99
N VAL A 98 -3.40 3.35 -21.52
CA VAL A 98 -4.65 2.74 -21.99
C VAL A 98 -5.87 3.20 -21.17
N ALA A 99 -5.76 3.21 -19.85
CA ALA A 99 -6.88 3.48 -18.95
C ALA A 99 -7.28 4.96 -18.95
N LEU A 100 -6.33 5.91 -19.10
CA LEU A 100 -6.67 7.33 -19.11
C LEU A 100 -7.58 7.70 -20.30
N PRO A 101 -7.26 7.37 -21.57
CA PRO A 101 -8.15 7.62 -22.69
C PRO A 101 -9.48 6.88 -22.57
N ALA A 102 -9.46 5.62 -22.13
CA ALA A 102 -10.68 4.83 -21.95
C ALA A 102 -11.62 5.46 -20.92
N ALA A 103 -11.10 5.87 -19.76
CA ALA A 103 -11.84 6.57 -18.72
C ALA A 103 -12.37 7.92 -19.23
N TYR A 104 -11.58 8.67 -19.98
CA TYR A 104 -12.00 9.95 -20.56
C TYR A 104 -13.17 9.76 -21.54
N CYS A 105 -13.07 8.81 -22.47
CA CYS A 105 -14.15 8.48 -23.41
C CYS A 105 -15.42 8.08 -22.68
N LEU A 106 -15.31 7.26 -21.62
CA LEU A 106 -16.45 6.79 -20.86
C LEU A 106 -17.11 7.90 -20.01
N ALA A 107 -16.31 8.83 -19.48
CA ALA A 107 -16.79 9.90 -18.61
C ALA A 107 -17.34 11.11 -19.37
N LYS A 108 -16.78 11.44 -20.54
CA LYS A 108 -17.10 12.69 -21.27
C LYS A 108 -17.86 12.48 -22.57
N LEU A 109 -17.65 11.38 -23.30
CA LEU A 109 -18.31 11.15 -24.59
C LEU A 109 -19.63 10.42 -24.43
N GLN A 110 -20.60 10.76 -25.28
CA GLN A 110 -21.89 10.06 -25.38
C GLN A 110 -21.84 9.17 -26.63
N PHE A 111 -21.66 7.86 -26.45
CA PHE A 111 -21.64 6.89 -27.56
C PHE A 111 -22.60 5.71 -27.30
N ARG A 112 -23.08 5.08 -28.37
CA ARG A 112 -24.15 4.06 -28.36
C ARG A 112 -23.95 2.94 -27.34
N PHE A 113 -22.71 2.45 -27.16
CA PHE A 113 -22.38 1.28 -26.33
C PHE A 113 -21.76 1.61 -24.97
N ARG A 114 -21.90 2.86 -24.48
CA ARG A 114 -21.26 3.31 -23.23
C ARG A 114 -21.62 2.45 -22.02
N THR A 115 -22.90 2.09 -21.88
CA THR A 115 -23.37 1.28 -20.74
C THR A 115 -22.77 -0.12 -20.76
N ALA A 116 -22.69 -0.77 -21.93
CA ALA A 116 -22.08 -2.09 -22.06
C ALA A 116 -20.58 -2.05 -21.73
N ALA A 117 -19.85 -1.06 -22.25
CA ALA A 117 -18.43 -0.87 -21.94
C ALA A 117 -18.19 -0.63 -20.45
N PHE A 118 -19.02 0.19 -19.79
CA PHE A 118 -18.94 0.40 -18.34
C PHE A 118 -19.20 -0.88 -17.54
N LEU A 119 -20.25 -1.64 -17.92
CA LEU A 119 -20.56 -2.91 -17.26
C LEU A 119 -19.45 -3.95 -17.44
N LEU A 120 -18.77 -3.99 -18.59
CA LEU A 120 -17.61 -4.87 -18.81
C LEU A 120 -16.47 -4.52 -17.85
N VAL A 121 -16.15 -3.23 -17.67
CA VAL A 121 -15.12 -2.81 -16.71
C VAL A 121 -15.50 -3.24 -15.30
N VAL A 122 -16.73 -2.97 -14.87
CA VAL A 122 -17.22 -3.40 -13.54
C VAL A 122 -17.17 -4.93 -13.40
N ALA A 123 -17.55 -5.68 -14.44
CA ALA A 123 -17.48 -7.13 -14.43
C ALA A 123 -16.05 -7.63 -14.22
N THR A 124 -15.04 -7.03 -14.89
CA THR A 124 -13.63 -7.41 -14.68
C THR A 124 -13.13 -7.14 -13.26
N LEU A 125 -13.70 -6.17 -12.54
CA LEU A 125 -13.39 -5.92 -11.13
C LEU A 125 -14.10 -6.90 -10.18
N ALA A 126 -15.22 -7.47 -10.62
CA ALA A 126 -16.03 -8.41 -9.84
C ALA A 126 -15.60 -9.88 -10.02
N VAL A 127 -14.77 -10.18 -11.02
CA VAL A 127 -14.18 -11.52 -11.17
C VAL A 127 -13.29 -11.79 -9.95
N PRO A 128 -13.60 -12.78 -9.11
CA PRO A 128 -12.72 -13.16 -8.02
C PRO A 128 -11.43 -13.73 -8.62
N ALA A 129 -10.30 -13.16 -8.23
CA ALA A 129 -8.97 -13.65 -8.59
C ALA A 129 -8.66 -14.99 -7.92
#